data_AF-A0A1H1V2R4-F1
#
_entry.id   AF-A0A1H1V2R4-F1
#
_cell.length_a   1.000
_cell.length_b   1.000
_cell.length_c   1.000
_cell.angle_alpha   90.00
_cell.angle_beta   90.00
_cell.angle_gamma   90.00
#
_symmetry.space_group_name_H-M   'P 1'
#
loop_
_entity.id
_entity.type
_entity.pdbx_description
1 polymer ?
#
loop_
_entity_poly.entity_id
_entity_poly.type
_entity_poly.pdbx_seq_one_letter_code
_entity_poly.pdbx_strand_id
1 'polypeptide(L)'
;MTDEYRAHFDFAITFANGGGLQGQGFRLDLPTRDMTVEEISGLLVSHLGLALVGEVELRDLQIVAEPHRGSRGVAAPARGDRTERVVDLSHPIAEGMVTYPGLPAPTITPHLTRAASRERYAPGTEFAMDVITMIGNTGTYLHAPFHRYADGADLASLDLDTLVDLPAEVFHLRDAWTPDRRGIKAATLADRELRDSAVLLDTGWSRLFGTPAYGTGSPFLTEDAARFLVDAGVRLVGIDALNIDDTESGGERPAHSILLGAGVHVVEHLTALDLLPARGARFTAAPPAIHGFGTFPVRAFATVPTSH
;
A
#
# COMPACT_ATOMS: atom_id res chain seq x y z
N MET A 1 -8.71 -27.06 -14.48
CA MET A 1 -8.49 -26.16 -15.62
C MET A 1 -9.78 -25.39 -15.75
N THR A 2 -9.78 -24.14 -15.33
CA THR A 2 -10.89 -23.22 -15.58
C THR A 2 -10.90 -22.95 -17.09
N ASP A 3 -12.02 -23.19 -17.74
CA ASP A 3 -12.14 -22.92 -19.18
C ASP A 3 -12.05 -21.40 -19.40
N GLU A 4 -11.11 -20.96 -20.24
CA GLU A 4 -10.95 -19.57 -20.66
C GLU A 4 -11.77 -19.33 -21.95
N TYR A 5 -12.54 -18.24 -21.99
CA TYR A 5 -13.46 -17.94 -23.09
C TYR A 5 -13.06 -16.66 -23.82
N ARG A 6 -13.19 -16.67 -25.15
CA ARG A 6 -12.86 -15.52 -25.99
C ARG A 6 -13.93 -15.28 -27.04
N ALA A 7 -14.35 -14.02 -27.15
CA ALA A 7 -15.20 -13.55 -28.24
C ALA A 7 -14.34 -13.19 -29.45
N HIS A 8 -14.71 -13.70 -30.63
CA HIS A 8 -14.15 -13.38 -31.93
C HIS A 8 -15.24 -12.68 -32.73
N PHE A 9 -15.00 -11.46 -33.19
CA PHE A 9 -16.02 -10.67 -33.91
C PHE A 9 -15.40 -9.53 -34.73
N ASP A 10 -16.16 -9.05 -35.69
CA ASP A 10 -15.96 -7.74 -36.31
C ASP A 10 -16.78 -6.71 -35.55
N PHE A 11 -16.35 -5.45 -35.54
CA PHE A 11 -17.11 -4.38 -34.88
C PHE A 11 -17.11 -3.08 -35.66
N ALA A 12 -18.19 -2.31 -35.48
CA ALA A 12 -18.29 -0.91 -35.86
C ALA A 12 -18.81 -0.09 -34.66
N ILE A 13 -18.12 1.00 -34.35
CA ILE A 13 -18.47 1.93 -33.27
C ILE A 13 -18.71 3.30 -33.88
N THR A 14 -19.83 3.93 -33.54
CA THR A 14 -20.08 5.34 -33.85
C THR A 14 -19.94 6.19 -32.58
N PHE A 15 -19.39 7.39 -32.71
CA PHE A 15 -19.25 8.31 -31.57
C PHE A 15 -20.34 9.37 -31.57
N ALA A 16 -20.82 9.74 -30.38
CA ALA A 16 -21.89 10.73 -30.19
C ALA A 16 -21.50 12.14 -30.68
N ASN A 17 -20.20 12.42 -30.80
CA ASN A 17 -19.65 13.68 -31.34
C ASN A 17 -19.25 13.59 -32.83
N GLY A 18 -19.59 12.50 -33.51
CA GLY A 18 -19.27 12.26 -34.92
C GLY A 18 -17.98 11.46 -35.13
N GLY A 19 -17.92 10.75 -36.26
CA GLY A 19 -16.85 9.79 -36.57
C GLY A 19 -17.14 8.37 -36.09
N GLY A 20 -16.23 7.44 -36.35
CA GLY A 20 -16.39 6.04 -35.98
C GLY A 20 -15.10 5.23 -36.06
N LEU A 21 -15.12 4.05 -35.46
CA LEU A 21 -14.03 3.08 -35.42
C LEU A 21 -14.54 1.73 -35.90
N GLN A 22 -13.79 1.04 -36.76
CA GLN A 22 -14.13 -0.31 -37.20
C GLN A 22 -12.94 -1.25 -37.01
N GLY A 23 -13.22 -2.50 -36.67
CA GLY A 23 -12.23 -3.56 -36.51
C GLY A 23 -12.72 -4.88 -37.09
N GLN A 24 -11.79 -5.72 -37.54
CA GLN A 24 -12.06 -7.03 -38.14
C GLN A 24 -11.26 -8.12 -37.42
N GLY A 25 -11.88 -9.28 -37.22
CA GLY A 25 -11.29 -10.44 -36.55
C GLY A 25 -10.84 -10.14 -35.11
N PHE A 26 -11.51 -9.23 -34.42
CA PHE A 26 -11.15 -8.78 -33.09
C PHE A 26 -11.38 -9.88 -32.07
N ARG A 27 -10.45 -10.00 -31.11
CA ARG A 27 -10.50 -11.01 -30.06
C ARG A 27 -10.54 -10.35 -28.70
N LEU A 28 -11.57 -10.65 -27.92
CA LEU A 28 -11.80 -10.09 -26.59
C LEU A 28 -12.00 -11.21 -25.59
N ASP A 29 -11.24 -11.20 -24.49
CA ASP A 29 -11.39 -12.21 -23.44
C ASP A 29 -12.69 -11.97 -22.69
N LEU A 30 -13.41 -13.06 -22.40
CA LEU A 30 -14.67 -13.01 -21.69
C LEU A 30 -14.54 -13.63 -20.30
N PRO A 31 -15.11 -13.01 -19.25
CA PRO A 31 -15.17 -13.59 -17.92
C PRO A 31 -15.99 -14.88 -17.86
N THR A 32 -17.01 -15.03 -18.71
CA THR A 32 -17.86 -16.22 -18.80
C THR A 32 -18.28 -16.47 -20.24
N ARG A 33 -18.75 -17.70 -20.52
CA ARG A 33 -19.29 -18.05 -21.85
C ARG A 33 -20.64 -17.40 -22.14
N ASP A 34 -21.46 -17.24 -21.09
CA ASP A 34 -22.86 -16.83 -21.21
C ASP A 34 -22.97 -15.31 -21.07
N MET A 35 -22.43 -14.58 -22.05
CA MET A 35 -22.54 -13.13 -22.13
C MET A 35 -23.41 -12.70 -23.30
N THR A 36 -24.20 -11.66 -23.09
CA THR A 36 -25.02 -11.03 -24.11
C THR A 36 -24.17 -10.13 -25.02
N VAL A 37 -24.69 -9.81 -26.21
CA VAL A 37 -24.04 -8.89 -27.17
C VAL A 37 -23.82 -7.51 -26.55
N GLU A 38 -24.76 -7.04 -25.71
CA GLU A 38 -24.67 -5.76 -25.02
C GLU A 38 -23.53 -5.74 -23.99
N GLU A 39 -23.38 -6.80 -23.21
CA GLU A 39 -22.29 -6.93 -22.24
C GLU A 39 -20.92 -7.01 -22.94
N ILE A 40 -20.81 -7.76 -24.03
CA ILE A 40 -19.59 -7.86 -24.84
C ILE A 40 -19.24 -6.51 -25.49
N SER A 41 -20.25 -5.75 -25.92
CA SER A 41 -20.07 -4.40 -26.45
C SER A 41 -19.54 -3.44 -25.39
N GLY A 42 -20.07 -3.50 -24.15
CA GLY A 42 -19.57 -2.72 -23.03
C GLY A 42 -18.12 -3.07 -22.64
N LEU A 43 -17.77 -4.36 -22.69
CA LEU A 43 -16.39 -4.81 -22.51
C LEU A 43 -15.48 -4.28 -23.61
N LEU A 44 -15.88 -4.33 -24.88
CA LEU A 44 -15.09 -3.79 -26.00
C LEU A 44 -14.78 -2.30 -25.82
N VAL A 45 -15.78 -1.49 -25.45
CA VAL A 45 -15.61 -0.05 -25.21
C VAL A 45 -14.61 0.21 -24.10
N SER A 46 -14.73 -0.52 -23.00
CA SER A 46 -13.81 -0.44 -21.87
C SER A 46 -12.40 -0.88 -22.28
N HIS A 47 -12.29 -1.93 -23.09
CA HIS A 47 -11.02 -2.54 -23.51
C HIS A 47 -10.20 -1.59 -24.37
N LEU A 48 -10.88 -0.88 -25.26
CA LEU A 48 -10.29 0.11 -26.15
C LEU A 48 -10.13 1.49 -25.48
N GLY A 49 -10.59 1.67 -24.24
CA GLY A 49 -10.51 2.93 -23.50
C GLY A 49 -11.28 4.08 -24.16
N LEU A 50 -12.41 3.77 -24.80
CA LEU A 50 -13.15 4.73 -25.63
C LEU A 50 -14.14 5.55 -24.79
N ALA A 51 -14.29 6.84 -25.11
CA ALA A 51 -15.27 7.75 -24.54
C ALA A 51 -16.23 8.27 -25.62
N LEU A 52 -17.40 8.77 -25.19
CA LEU A 52 -18.44 9.32 -26.09
C LEU A 52 -18.95 8.33 -27.15
N VAL A 53 -18.97 7.03 -26.83
CA VAL A 53 -19.52 6.00 -27.71
C VAL A 53 -21.04 6.16 -27.82
N GLY A 54 -21.55 6.20 -29.06
CA GLY A 54 -22.97 6.26 -29.37
C GLY A 54 -23.56 4.86 -29.58
N GLU A 55 -23.15 4.18 -30.64
CA GLU A 55 -23.63 2.85 -31.00
C GLU A 55 -22.45 1.89 -31.22
N VAL A 56 -22.62 0.64 -30.81
CA VAL A 56 -21.69 -0.46 -31.04
C VAL A 56 -22.42 -1.57 -31.78
N GLU A 57 -21.93 -1.94 -32.95
CA GLU A 57 -22.44 -3.06 -33.73
C GLU A 57 -21.36 -4.16 -33.75
N LEU A 58 -21.72 -5.36 -33.30
CA LEU A 58 -20.87 -6.55 -33.41
C LEU A 58 -21.39 -7.44 -34.54
N ARG A 59 -20.47 -7.94 -35.38
CA ARG A 59 -20.77 -8.84 -36.48
C ARG A 59 -19.94 -10.11 -36.36
N ASP A 60 -20.49 -11.22 -36.84
CA ASP A 60 -19.85 -12.53 -36.83
C ASP A 60 -19.33 -12.98 -35.46
N LEU A 61 -20.05 -12.60 -34.39
CA LEU A 61 -19.68 -12.90 -33.02
C LEU A 61 -19.70 -14.41 -32.74
N GLN A 62 -18.55 -14.94 -32.35
CA GLN A 62 -18.36 -16.32 -31.92
C GLN A 62 -17.64 -16.36 -30.58
N ILE A 63 -18.14 -17.16 -29.64
CA ILE A 63 -17.48 -17.39 -28.36
C ILE A 63 -16.82 -18.76 -28.40
N VAL A 64 -15.50 -18.78 -28.27
CA VAL A 64 -14.67 -20.00 -28.29
C VAL A 64 -13.99 -20.21 -26.94
N ALA A 65 -13.85 -21.47 -26.55
CA ALA A 65 -13.02 -21.83 -25.40
C ALA A 65 -11.57 -22.02 -25.89
N GLU A 66 -10.70 -21.04 -25.64
CA GLU A 66 -9.29 -21.08 -26.02
C GLU A 66 -8.41 -20.46 -24.93
N PRO A 67 -7.23 -21.05 -24.61
CA PRO A 67 -6.30 -20.45 -23.67
C PRO A 67 -5.79 -19.09 -24.16
N HIS A 68 -5.79 -18.08 -23.29
CA HIS A 68 -5.36 -16.73 -23.61
C HIS A 68 -4.56 -16.06 -22.48
N ARG A 69 -3.61 -15.19 -22.83
CA ARG A 69 -2.73 -14.50 -21.87
C ARG A 69 -3.34 -13.25 -21.21
N GLY A 70 -4.67 -13.11 -21.23
CA GLY A 70 -5.37 -11.93 -20.73
C GLY A 70 -5.27 -10.73 -21.67
N SER A 71 -6.31 -9.90 -21.69
CA SER A 71 -6.45 -8.73 -22.54
C SER A 71 -6.31 -7.49 -21.66
N ARG A 72 -5.48 -6.53 -22.11
CA ARG A 72 -5.22 -5.30 -21.36
C ARG A 72 -6.52 -4.50 -21.22
N GLY A 73 -6.88 -4.09 -20.00
CA GLY A 73 -7.69 -2.88 -19.82
C GLY A 73 -9.21 -3.03 -19.57
N VAL A 74 -9.76 -4.20 -19.23
CA VAL A 74 -11.14 -4.26 -18.70
C VAL A 74 -11.21 -5.04 -17.41
N ALA A 75 -11.23 -4.32 -16.29
CA ALA A 75 -11.84 -4.86 -15.09
C ALA A 75 -13.36 -4.75 -15.29
N ALA A 76 -14.07 -5.89 -15.28
CA ALA A 76 -15.53 -5.89 -15.15
C ALA A 76 -15.94 -5.06 -13.91
N PRO A 77 -17.11 -4.37 -13.93
CA PRO A 77 -17.58 -3.66 -12.75
C PRO A 77 -18.04 -4.69 -11.72
N ALA A 78 -17.12 -5.19 -10.89
CA ALA A 78 -17.45 -6.05 -9.76
C ALA A 78 -18.01 -5.21 -8.61
N ARG A 79 -19.31 -4.91 -8.66
CA ARG A 79 -20.12 -4.84 -7.43
C ARG A 79 -20.64 -6.26 -7.16
N GLY A 80 -19.77 -7.08 -6.59
CA GLY A 80 -20.06 -8.44 -6.19
C GLY A 80 -18.83 -9.02 -5.50
N ASP A 81 -18.89 -9.09 -4.17
CA ASP A 81 -18.03 -9.88 -3.28
C ASP A 81 -16.55 -10.00 -3.70
N ARG A 82 -15.81 -8.88 -3.71
CA ARG A 82 -14.35 -8.98 -3.63
C ARG A 82 -14.05 -9.52 -2.24
N THR A 83 -13.73 -10.81 -2.12
CA THR A 83 -13.13 -11.33 -0.90
C THR A 83 -11.73 -10.73 -0.76
N GLU A 84 -11.62 -9.44 -0.43
CA GLU A 84 -10.32 -8.82 -0.24
C GLU A 84 -9.67 -9.42 1.01
N ARG A 85 -8.44 -9.91 0.85
CA ARG A 85 -7.64 -10.30 1.99
C ARG A 85 -7.02 -9.04 2.58
N VAL A 86 -7.30 -8.77 3.85
CA VAL A 86 -6.55 -7.77 4.62
C VAL A 86 -5.28 -8.43 5.14
N VAL A 87 -4.14 -7.81 4.86
CA VAL A 87 -2.83 -8.19 5.38
C VAL A 87 -2.42 -7.13 6.38
N ASP A 88 -2.23 -7.53 7.62
CA ASP A 88 -1.69 -6.68 8.69
C ASP A 88 -0.18 -6.53 8.53
N LEU A 89 0.29 -5.30 8.44
CA LEU A 89 1.69 -4.96 8.18
C LEU A 89 2.36 -4.30 9.39
N SER A 90 1.76 -4.46 10.57
CA SER A 90 2.23 -3.82 11.81
C SER A 90 2.72 -4.81 12.86
N HIS A 91 3.79 -4.43 13.57
CA HIS A 91 4.20 -5.15 14.78
C HIS A 91 3.24 -4.86 15.95
N PRO A 92 2.73 -5.89 16.65
CA PRO A 92 1.89 -5.68 17.84
C PRO A 92 2.63 -4.89 18.93
N ILE A 93 1.95 -3.88 19.50
CA ILE A 93 2.50 -3.11 20.61
C ILE A 93 2.26 -3.87 21.91
N ALA A 94 3.35 -4.14 22.63
CA ALA A 94 3.33 -4.82 23.92
C ALA A 94 4.18 -4.06 24.94
N GLU A 95 3.83 -4.18 26.22
CA GLU A 95 4.66 -3.68 27.31
C GLU A 95 6.07 -4.27 27.22
N GLY A 96 7.07 -3.42 27.41
CA GLY A 96 8.48 -3.83 27.37
C GLY A 96 9.04 -4.14 25.98
N MET A 97 8.26 -3.99 24.91
CA MET A 97 8.77 -4.23 23.55
C MET A 97 9.91 -3.26 23.21
N VAL A 98 10.91 -3.76 22.48
CA VAL A 98 12.00 -2.95 21.95
C VAL A 98 11.80 -2.76 20.45
N THR A 99 11.50 -1.52 20.05
CA THR A 99 11.36 -1.13 18.64
C THR A 99 12.71 -0.75 18.05
N TYR A 100 13.36 0.22 18.70
CA TYR A 100 14.69 0.70 18.38
C TYR A 100 15.56 0.56 19.65
N PRO A 101 16.69 -0.18 19.60
CA PRO A 101 17.55 -0.34 20.77
C PRO A 101 18.00 1.01 21.36
N GLY A 102 17.72 1.22 22.65
CA GLY A 102 18.05 2.45 23.38
C GLY A 102 16.89 3.45 23.53
N LEU A 103 15.77 3.25 22.83
CA LEU A 103 14.56 4.03 23.05
C LEU A 103 13.71 3.49 24.22
N PRO A 104 12.92 4.34 24.91
CA PRO A 104 12.03 3.89 25.97
C PRO A 104 11.01 2.86 25.48
N ALA A 105 10.90 1.75 26.20
CA ALA A 105 9.87 0.74 25.94
C ALA A 105 8.50 1.21 26.45
N PRO A 106 7.39 0.77 25.83
CA PRO A 106 6.04 1.06 26.33
C PRO A 106 5.83 0.47 27.73
N THR A 107 5.14 1.23 28.58
CA THR A 107 4.60 0.74 29.85
C THR A 107 3.08 0.80 29.82
N ILE A 108 2.42 -0.22 30.37
CA ILE A 108 0.96 -0.30 30.41
C ILE A 108 0.54 -0.47 31.86
N THR A 109 -0.29 0.45 32.36
CA THR A 109 -0.74 0.44 33.76
C THR A 109 -2.25 0.59 33.84
N PRO A 110 -2.93 -0.12 34.77
CA PRO A 110 -4.37 0.01 34.89
C PRO A 110 -4.74 1.36 35.51
N HIS A 111 -5.64 2.10 34.85
CA HIS A 111 -6.37 3.20 35.48
C HIS A 111 -7.55 2.67 36.31
N LEU A 112 -8.24 1.66 35.75
CA LEU A 112 -9.32 0.94 36.40
C LEU A 112 -9.23 -0.54 36.04
N THR A 113 -9.06 -1.40 37.03
CA THR A 113 -9.07 -2.85 36.82
C THR A 113 -10.49 -3.38 36.69
N ARG A 114 -10.67 -4.54 36.01
CA ARG A 114 -11.96 -5.23 35.96
C ARG A 114 -12.54 -5.51 37.34
N ALA A 115 -11.71 -5.93 38.29
CA ALA A 115 -12.14 -6.17 39.66
C ALA A 115 -12.63 -4.88 40.35
N ALA A 116 -11.86 -3.79 40.25
CA ALA A 116 -12.24 -2.50 40.83
C ALA A 116 -13.50 -1.89 40.17
N SER A 117 -13.75 -2.20 38.90
CA SER A 117 -14.98 -1.76 38.23
C SER A 117 -16.24 -2.36 38.88
N ARG A 118 -16.19 -3.61 39.37
CA ARG A 118 -17.34 -4.27 40.02
C ARG A 118 -17.83 -3.55 41.28
N GLU A 119 -16.93 -2.84 41.96
CA GLU A 119 -17.26 -2.06 43.16
C GLU A 119 -17.97 -0.74 42.83
N ARG A 120 -17.81 -0.24 41.60
CA ARG A 120 -18.36 1.04 41.12
C ARG A 120 -19.61 0.90 40.26
N TYR A 121 -19.80 -0.24 39.60
CA TYR A 121 -20.85 -0.44 38.61
C TYR A 121 -21.83 -1.54 39.03
N ALA A 122 -23.00 -1.54 38.39
CA ALA A 122 -24.07 -2.48 38.71
C ALA A 122 -23.64 -3.94 38.48
N PRO A 123 -24.24 -4.91 39.21
CA PRO A 123 -23.98 -6.33 38.98
C PRO A 123 -24.11 -6.72 37.50
N GLY A 124 -23.12 -7.44 36.98
CA GLY A 124 -23.03 -7.82 35.56
C GLY A 124 -22.32 -6.80 34.66
N THR A 125 -21.85 -5.66 35.21
CA THR A 125 -21.07 -4.66 34.46
C THR A 125 -19.64 -4.60 34.97
N GLU A 126 -18.69 -5.10 34.17
CA GLU A 126 -17.25 -5.04 34.48
C GLU A 126 -16.40 -4.73 33.24
N PHE A 127 -15.36 -3.93 33.40
CA PHE A 127 -14.45 -3.52 32.32
C PHE A 127 -13.12 -3.01 32.87
N ALA A 128 -12.13 -2.86 32.00
CA ALA A 128 -10.84 -2.24 32.33
C ALA A 128 -10.64 -0.95 31.54
N MET A 129 -9.88 -0.03 32.12
CA MET A 129 -9.33 1.14 31.45
C MET A 129 -7.85 1.18 31.78
N ASP A 130 -7.00 1.17 30.76
CA ASP A 130 -5.56 1.13 30.89
C ASP A 130 -4.93 2.44 30.35
N VAL A 131 -3.77 2.78 30.90
CA VAL A 131 -2.92 3.89 30.46
C VAL A 131 -1.67 3.30 29.84
N ILE A 132 -1.34 3.75 28.63
CA ILE A 132 -0.08 3.45 27.97
C ILE A 132 0.82 4.69 27.99
N THR A 133 2.07 4.52 28.40
CA THR A 133 3.13 5.53 28.24
C THR A 133 4.14 4.98 27.24
N MET A 134 4.30 5.66 26.11
CA MET A 134 5.23 5.27 25.05
C MET A 134 5.69 6.48 24.24
N ILE A 135 6.84 6.36 23.59
CA ILE A 135 7.29 7.34 22.60
C ILE A 135 6.58 7.10 21.26
N GLY A 136 6.46 8.12 20.42
CA GLY A 136 5.81 8.02 19.11
C GLY A 136 6.47 7.02 18.15
N ASN A 137 7.78 6.81 18.29
CA ASN A 137 8.57 5.84 17.51
C ASN A 137 8.50 4.42 18.12
N THR A 138 7.29 3.91 18.31
CA THR A 138 7.03 2.56 18.87
C THR A 138 6.37 1.66 17.82
N GLY A 139 6.82 0.42 17.67
CA GLY A 139 6.27 -0.55 16.73
C GLY A 139 6.39 -0.06 15.28
N THR A 140 5.32 -0.25 14.51
CA THR A 140 5.16 0.30 13.17
C THR A 140 4.50 1.67 13.28
N TYR A 141 5.15 2.71 12.79
CA TYR A 141 4.69 4.09 12.98
C TYR A 141 4.91 4.94 11.73
N LEU A 142 4.12 6.01 11.64
CA LEU A 142 4.20 6.99 10.57
C LEU A 142 4.97 8.23 11.01
N HIS A 143 5.70 8.85 10.09
CA HIS A 143 6.31 10.16 10.23
C HIS A 143 5.54 11.20 9.41
N ALA A 144 5.05 12.22 10.11
CA ALA A 144 4.53 13.46 9.55
C ALA A 144 5.67 14.46 9.31
N PRO A 145 5.49 15.48 8.45
CA PRO A 145 6.48 16.54 8.25
C PRO A 145 6.99 17.19 9.55
N PHE A 146 6.11 17.35 10.56
CA PHE A 146 6.46 17.89 11.88
C PHE A 146 7.60 17.14 12.58
N HIS A 147 7.79 15.84 12.28
CA HIS A 147 8.90 15.06 12.84
C HIS A 147 10.27 15.66 12.52
N ARG A 148 10.40 16.27 11.34
CA ARG A 148 11.65 16.85 10.85
C ARG A 148 11.64 18.39 10.85
N TYR A 149 10.48 18.99 10.62
CA TYR A 149 10.33 20.43 10.43
C TYR A 149 9.37 21.01 11.46
N ALA A 150 9.84 21.93 12.30
CA ALA A 150 9.03 22.49 13.40
C ALA A 150 7.73 23.16 12.94
N ASP A 151 7.71 23.71 11.72
CA ASP A 151 6.54 24.32 11.10
C ASP A 151 5.78 23.38 10.15
N GLY A 152 6.18 22.11 10.09
CA GLY A 152 5.56 21.08 9.27
C GLY A 152 4.21 20.62 9.83
N ALA A 153 3.38 20.01 8.99
CA ALA A 153 2.12 19.41 9.40
C ALA A 153 2.34 18.31 10.45
N ASP A 154 1.60 18.38 11.55
CA ASP A 154 1.53 17.36 12.60
C ASP A 154 0.53 16.25 12.23
N LEU A 155 0.45 15.20 13.05
CA LEU A 155 -0.45 14.07 12.77
C LEU A 155 -1.93 14.46 12.68
N ALA A 156 -2.36 15.52 13.38
CA ALA A 156 -3.75 15.99 13.36
C ALA A 156 -4.12 16.79 12.10
N SER A 157 -3.12 17.27 11.35
CA SER A 157 -3.30 18.11 10.15
C SER A 157 -3.02 17.39 8.84
N LEU A 158 -2.70 16.09 8.88
CA LEU A 158 -2.49 15.29 7.68
C LEU A 158 -3.77 15.08 6.89
N ASP A 159 -3.66 15.13 5.57
CA ASP A 159 -4.74 14.79 4.64
C ASP A 159 -4.85 13.25 4.50
N LEU A 160 -6.02 12.70 4.81
CA LEU A 160 -6.24 11.25 4.76
C LEU A 160 -6.16 10.67 3.35
N ASP A 161 -6.41 11.47 2.31
CA ASP A 161 -6.28 11.02 0.91
C ASP A 161 -4.81 10.69 0.56
N THR A 162 -3.85 11.14 1.38
CA THR A 162 -2.42 10.80 1.25
C THR A 162 -1.98 9.61 2.10
N LEU A 163 -2.91 8.95 2.80
CA LEU A 163 -2.63 7.93 3.82
C LEU A 163 -3.51 6.67 3.70
N VAL A 164 -4.68 6.81 3.10
CA VAL A 164 -5.72 5.78 3.07
C VAL A 164 -5.90 5.28 1.65
N ASP A 165 -5.98 3.95 1.51
CA ASP A 165 -6.39 3.29 0.28
C ASP A 165 -5.52 3.61 -0.95
N LEU A 166 -4.25 3.93 -0.72
CA LEU A 166 -3.28 4.27 -1.77
C LEU A 166 -2.94 3.04 -2.61
N PRO A 167 -2.79 3.16 -3.95
CA PRO A 167 -2.18 2.12 -4.75
C PRO A 167 -0.81 1.74 -4.16
N ALA A 168 -0.58 0.46 -3.88
CA ALA A 168 0.68 0.00 -3.30
C ALA A 168 1.59 -0.58 -4.39
N GLU A 169 2.79 -0.03 -4.48
CA GLU A 169 3.88 -0.51 -5.33
C GLU A 169 4.94 -1.16 -4.43
N VAL A 170 4.94 -2.49 -4.40
CA VAL A 170 5.80 -3.27 -3.50
C VAL A 170 7.06 -3.71 -4.24
N PHE A 171 8.22 -3.33 -3.70
CA PHE A 171 9.52 -3.74 -4.18
C PHE A 171 10.07 -4.82 -3.25
N HIS A 172 10.17 -6.06 -3.74
CA HIS A 172 10.83 -7.16 -3.03
C HIS A 172 12.34 -7.10 -3.28
N LEU A 173 13.08 -6.64 -2.27
CA LEU A 173 14.48 -6.20 -2.37
C LEU A 173 15.47 -7.08 -1.60
N ARG A 174 15.04 -8.27 -1.15
CA ARG A 174 15.86 -9.18 -0.32
C ARG A 174 17.20 -9.57 -0.97
N ASP A 175 17.24 -9.61 -2.30
CA ASP A 175 18.44 -9.91 -3.09
C ASP A 175 19.11 -8.65 -3.69
N ALA A 176 18.58 -7.45 -3.40
CA ALA A 176 19.05 -6.19 -3.97
C ALA A 176 20.12 -5.48 -3.12
N TRP A 177 20.37 -5.96 -1.89
CA TRP A 177 21.34 -5.39 -0.96
C TRP A 177 22.19 -6.48 -0.31
N THR A 178 23.35 -6.08 0.23
CA THR A 178 24.25 -6.94 1.02
C THR A 178 24.77 -6.15 2.22
N PRO A 179 25.38 -6.78 3.25
CA PRO A 179 25.94 -6.05 4.39
C PRO A 179 26.98 -4.98 4.01
N ASP A 180 27.72 -5.19 2.91
CA ASP A 180 28.67 -4.23 2.34
C ASP A 180 28.02 -3.20 1.39
N ARG A 181 26.78 -3.43 0.96
CA ARG A 181 26.02 -2.56 0.06
C ARG A 181 24.55 -2.48 0.48
N ARG A 182 24.31 -1.78 1.59
CA ARG A 182 22.99 -1.65 2.24
C ARG A 182 22.03 -0.67 1.57
N GLY A 183 22.56 0.34 0.85
CA GLY A 183 21.76 1.42 0.27
C GLY A 183 20.98 1.00 -0.98
N ILE A 184 19.67 1.20 -0.94
CA ILE A 184 18.72 1.01 -2.05
C ILE A 184 18.74 2.27 -2.92
N LYS A 185 19.21 2.12 -4.17
CA LYS A 185 19.45 3.23 -5.11
C LYS A 185 18.24 3.51 -6.01
N ALA A 186 18.19 4.70 -6.61
CA ALA A 186 17.13 5.11 -7.52
C ALA A 186 16.93 4.13 -8.69
N ALA A 187 18.02 3.61 -9.25
CA ALA A 187 17.99 2.66 -10.37
C ALA A 187 17.23 1.36 -10.04
N THR A 188 17.16 0.97 -8.76
CA THR A 188 16.42 -0.21 -8.30
C THR A 188 14.90 0.02 -8.31
N LEU A 189 14.45 1.28 -8.30
CA LEU A 189 13.04 1.68 -8.17
C LEU A 189 12.44 2.20 -9.49
N ALA A 190 13.25 2.29 -10.55
CA ALA A 190 12.88 2.97 -11.80
C ALA A 190 12.24 2.05 -12.87
N ASP A 191 11.72 0.88 -12.49
CA ASP A 191 11.12 -0.10 -13.42
C ASP A 191 9.63 0.17 -13.73
N ARG A 192 9.05 1.23 -13.15
CA ARG A 192 7.61 1.50 -13.19
C ARG A 192 7.20 2.94 -12.89
N GLU A 193 5.95 3.26 -13.25
CA GLU A 193 5.26 4.48 -12.80
C GLU A 193 4.87 4.35 -11.32
N LEU A 194 5.05 5.43 -10.56
CA LEU A 194 4.91 5.47 -9.10
C LEU A 194 4.06 6.66 -8.60
N ARG A 195 3.59 7.52 -9.51
CA ARG A 195 2.78 8.69 -9.15
C ARG A 195 1.55 8.31 -8.34
N ASP A 196 1.28 9.09 -7.30
CA ASP A 196 0.13 8.96 -6.40
C ASP A 196 0.05 7.62 -5.64
N SER A 197 1.18 6.89 -5.54
CA SER A 197 1.25 5.58 -4.89
C SER A 197 1.89 5.63 -3.49
N ALA A 198 1.70 4.53 -2.74
CA ALA A 198 2.55 4.13 -1.64
C ALA A 198 3.63 3.16 -2.14
N VAL A 199 4.90 3.52 -1.98
CA VAL A 199 6.04 2.66 -2.32
C VAL A 199 6.49 1.89 -1.09
N LEU A 200 6.38 0.57 -1.11
CA LEU A 200 6.72 -0.30 0.02
C LEU A 200 7.99 -1.10 -0.28
N LEU A 201 8.99 -1.00 0.58
CA LEU A 201 10.30 -1.60 0.43
C LEU A 201 10.41 -2.85 1.32
N ASP A 202 10.25 -4.04 0.73
CA ASP A 202 10.44 -5.34 1.39
C ASP A 202 11.92 -5.74 1.33
N THR A 203 12.67 -5.36 2.35
CA THR A 203 14.10 -5.67 2.47
C THR A 203 14.35 -7.01 3.16
N GLY A 204 13.32 -7.57 3.82
CA GLY A 204 13.39 -8.78 4.64
C GLY A 204 14.00 -8.55 6.02
N TRP A 205 14.18 -7.29 6.43
CA TRP A 205 14.81 -6.92 7.70
C TRP A 205 13.87 -7.13 8.88
N SER A 206 12.55 -7.07 8.65
CA SER A 206 11.52 -7.24 9.70
C SER A 206 11.62 -8.58 10.44
N ARG A 207 12.23 -9.63 9.86
CA ARG A 207 12.52 -10.91 10.53
C ARG A 207 13.40 -10.78 11.79
N LEU A 208 14.16 -9.69 11.91
CA LEU A 208 15.05 -9.41 13.02
C LEU A 208 14.38 -8.56 14.12
N PHE A 209 13.18 -8.03 13.89
CA PHE A 209 12.49 -7.13 14.81
C PHE A 209 12.40 -7.72 16.23
N GLY A 210 12.63 -6.89 17.24
CA GLY A 210 12.66 -7.30 18.66
C GLY A 210 13.93 -8.04 19.10
N THR A 211 14.89 -8.29 18.19
CA THR A 211 16.20 -8.85 18.53
C THR A 211 17.28 -7.75 18.53
N PRO A 212 18.39 -7.91 19.26
CA PRO A 212 19.52 -6.96 19.20
C PRO A 212 20.07 -6.74 17.80
N ALA A 213 20.02 -7.77 16.93
CA ALA A 213 20.51 -7.71 15.56
C ALA A 213 19.70 -6.76 14.66
N TYR A 214 18.48 -6.39 15.07
CA TYR A 214 17.66 -5.41 14.34
C TYR A 214 18.31 -4.03 14.25
N GLY A 215 19.09 -3.66 15.28
CA GLY A 215 19.63 -2.32 15.48
C GLY A 215 20.83 -1.94 14.62
N THR A 216 21.38 -2.86 13.82
CA THR A 216 22.66 -2.67 13.12
C THR A 216 22.66 -3.35 11.76
N GLY A 217 23.19 -2.67 10.74
CA GLY A 217 23.36 -3.22 9.41
C GLY A 217 22.09 -3.24 8.56
N SER A 218 21.07 -2.47 8.94
CA SER A 218 19.81 -2.46 8.20
C SER A 218 19.96 -1.83 6.80
N PRO A 219 19.25 -2.34 5.79
CA PRO A 219 19.08 -1.66 4.50
C PRO A 219 18.38 -0.31 4.69
N PHE A 220 18.64 0.61 3.78
CA PHE A 220 18.11 1.97 3.83
C PHE A 220 17.93 2.55 2.44
N LEU A 221 17.17 3.64 2.32
CA LEU A 221 16.97 4.39 1.09
C LEU A 221 18.08 5.44 0.90
N THR A 222 18.77 5.42 -0.24
CA THR A 222 19.81 6.42 -0.50
C THR A 222 19.23 7.79 -0.84
N GLU A 223 20.06 8.84 -0.75
CA GLU A 223 19.65 10.20 -1.09
C GLU A 223 19.09 10.33 -2.51
N ASP A 224 19.77 9.74 -3.50
CA ASP A 224 19.32 9.75 -4.90
C ASP A 224 17.99 9.02 -5.08
N ALA A 225 17.76 7.94 -4.32
CA ALA A 225 16.49 7.22 -4.35
C ALA A 225 15.36 8.04 -3.72
N ALA A 226 15.61 8.74 -2.61
CA ALA A 226 14.62 9.64 -2.00
C ALA A 226 14.21 10.76 -2.96
N ARG A 227 15.17 11.40 -3.63
CA ARG A 227 14.89 12.43 -4.65
C ARG A 227 14.08 11.88 -5.81
N PHE A 228 14.47 10.71 -6.31
CA PHE A 228 13.73 10.03 -7.38
C PHE A 228 12.26 9.77 -7.02
N LEU A 229 11.98 9.31 -5.79
CA LEU A 229 10.60 9.04 -5.36
C LEU A 229 9.76 10.33 -5.25
N VAL A 230 10.37 11.42 -4.77
CA VAL A 230 9.72 12.75 -4.77
C VAL A 230 9.40 13.19 -6.19
N ASP A 231 10.38 13.13 -7.10
CA ASP A 231 10.21 13.53 -8.50
C ASP A 231 9.17 12.67 -9.24
N ALA A 232 9.05 11.40 -8.86
CA ALA A 232 8.04 10.48 -9.37
C ALA A 232 6.61 10.76 -8.83
N GLY A 233 6.45 11.63 -7.83
CA GLY A 233 5.15 11.99 -7.27
C GLY A 233 4.58 10.93 -6.33
N VAL A 234 5.43 10.18 -5.63
CA VAL A 234 5.04 9.24 -4.58
C VAL A 234 4.42 9.98 -3.39
N ARG A 235 3.40 9.40 -2.75
CA ARG A 235 2.71 10.01 -1.59
C ARG A 235 3.23 9.50 -0.26
N LEU A 236 3.63 8.23 -0.23
CA LEU A 236 4.08 7.56 0.98
C LEU A 236 5.20 6.57 0.65
N VAL A 237 6.21 6.49 1.51
CA VAL A 237 7.26 5.47 1.44
C VAL A 237 7.25 4.63 2.71
N GLY A 238 7.08 3.33 2.56
CA GLY A 238 7.13 2.35 3.64
C GLY A 238 8.38 1.49 3.56
N ILE A 239 8.99 1.16 4.71
CA ILE A 239 10.13 0.25 4.78
C ILE A 239 9.99 -0.72 5.97
N ASP A 240 10.43 -1.96 5.80
CA ASP A 240 10.43 -3.00 6.84
C ASP A 240 11.72 -3.03 7.69
N ALA A 241 12.54 -1.99 7.57
CA ALA A 241 13.84 -1.83 8.22
C ALA A 241 13.78 -0.92 9.45
N LEU A 242 14.91 -0.84 10.17
CA LEU A 242 15.08 -0.03 11.38
C LEU A 242 14.81 1.46 11.15
N ASN A 243 15.18 1.95 9.97
CA ASN A 243 15.01 3.34 9.58
C ASN A 243 15.05 3.45 8.04
N ILE A 244 14.41 4.46 7.46
CA ILE A 244 14.49 4.78 6.04
C ILE A 244 15.87 5.32 5.65
N ASP A 245 16.61 5.90 6.61
CA ASP A 245 17.98 6.38 6.43
C ASP A 245 19.03 5.40 6.94
N ASP A 246 20.27 5.57 6.48
CA ASP A 246 21.40 4.85 7.05
C ASP A 246 21.64 5.32 8.49
N THR A 247 21.44 4.44 9.47
CA THR A 247 21.64 4.78 10.89
C THR A 247 23.09 4.85 11.33
N GLU A 248 24.01 4.29 10.54
CA GLU A 248 25.43 4.10 10.87
C GLU A 248 26.37 5.11 10.18
N SER A 249 25.82 5.95 9.28
CA SER A 249 26.52 7.05 8.62
C SER A 249 26.71 8.28 9.53
N GLY A 250 27.26 9.37 8.97
CA GLY A 250 27.59 10.63 9.65
C GLY A 250 26.42 11.41 10.28
N GLY A 251 25.21 10.87 10.24
CA GLY A 251 24.02 11.42 10.91
C GLY A 251 23.20 12.37 10.03
N GLU A 252 23.49 12.47 8.73
CA GLU A 252 22.85 13.41 7.81
C GLU A 252 21.38 13.09 7.56
N ARG A 253 21.01 11.79 7.57
CA ARG A 253 19.64 11.28 7.41
C ARG A 253 18.87 11.99 6.26
N PRO A 254 19.40 11.94 5.02
CA PRO A 254 18.86 12.71 3.89
C PRO A 254 17.47 12.23 3.43
N ALA A 255 17.15 10.94 3.50
CA ALA A 255 15.87 10.41 3.02
C ALA A 255 14.69 10.99 3.80
N HIS A 256 14.74 11.01 5.13
CA HIS A 256 13.74 11.69 5.95
C HIS A 256 13.55 13.15 5.54
N SER A 257 14.66 13.88 5.40
CA SER A 257 14.60 15.31 5.11
C SER A 257 13.97 15.56 3.73
N ILE A 258 14.39 14.81 2.71
CA ILE A 258 13.89 14.97 1.35
C ILE A 258 12.41 14.58 1.25
N LEU A 259 12.03 13.43 1.80
CA LEU A 259 10.66 12.91 1.71
C LEU A 259 9.69 13.82 2.48
N LEU A 260 9.97 14.07 3.76
CA LEU A 260 9.08 14.88 4.61
C LEU A 260 9.05 16.35 4.16
N GLY A 261 10.15 16.89 3.64
CA GLY A 261 10.21 18.25 3.10
C GLY A 261 9.37 18.43 1.83
N ALA A 262 9.15 17.35 1.08
CA ALA A 262 8.26 17.30 -0.08
C ALA A 262 6.82 16.90 0.28
N GLY A 263 6.51 16.64 1.56
CA GLY A 263 5.19 16.17 2.01
C GLY A 263 4.93 14.69 1.72
N VAL A 264 5.97 13.90 1.44
CA VAL A 264 5.89 12.44 1.29
C VAL A 264 6.02 11.80 2.66
N HIS A 265 4.99 11.06 3.10
CA HIS A 265 4.99 10.42 4.42
C HIS A 265 5.93 9.22 4.46
N VAL A 266 6.45 8.91 5.64
CA VAL A 266 7.29 7.73 5.85
C VAL A 266 6.63 6.79 6.85
N VAL A 267 6.65 5.48 6.58
CA VAL A 267 6.23 4.44 7.53
C VAL A 267 7.39 3.47 7.74
N GLU A 268 7.87 3.37 8.97
CA GLU A 268 9.00 2.52 9.33
C GLU A 268 8.55 1.26 10.09
N HIS A 269 9.42 0.26 10.12
CA HIS A 269 9.19 -1.01 10.80
C HIS A 269 7.93 -1.74 10.30
N LEU A 270 7.65 -1.69 9.00
CA LEU A 270 6.62 -2.55 8.42
C LEU A 270 7.01 -4.03 8.59
N THR A 271 6.02 -4.91 8.56
CA THR A 271 6.23 -6.37 8.56
C THR A 271 5.36 -7.04 7.50
N ALA A 272 5.60 -8.32 7.24
CA ALA A 272 4.80 -9.16 6.34
C ALA A 272 4.65 -8.64 4.89
N LEU A 273 5.58 -7.78 4.44
CA LEU A 273 5.56 -7.26 3.06
C LEU A 273 5.75 -8.36 2.00
N ASP A 274 6.33 -9.52 2.34
CA ASP A 274 6.40 -10.69 1.45
C ASP A 274 5.05 -11.34 1.15
N LEU A 275 4.01 -11.03 1.94
CA LEU A 275 2.67 -11.51 1.68
C LEU A 275 1.92 -10.67 0.64
N LEU A 276 2.48 -9.53 0.23
CA LEU A 276 1.88 -8.64 -0.74
C LEU A 276 2.38 -8.96 -2.14
N PRO A 277 1.52 -8.87 -3.18
CA PRO A 277 1.99 -8.87 -4.55
C PRO A 277 2.77 -7.58 -4.84
N ALA A 278 3.65 -7.62 -5.85
CA ALA A 278 4.38 -6.44 -6.31
C ALA A 278 3.46 -5.26 -6.72
N ARG A 279 2.21 -5.56 -7.10
CA ARG A 279 1.20 -4.59 -7.54
C ARG A 279 -0.23 -5.05 -7.24
N GLY A 280 -1.15 -4.09 -7.23
CA GLY A 280 -2.59 -4.35 -7.14
C GLY A 280 -3.13 -4.42 -5.72
N ALA A 281 -2.25 -4.35 -4.71
CA ALA A 281 -2.64 -4.11 -3.33
C ALA A 281 -2.96 -2.62 -3.11
N ARG A 282 -3.75 -2.32 -2.09
CA ARG A 282 -3.98 -0.95 -1.61
C ARG A 282 -3.57 -0.82 -0.16
N PHE A 283 -2.85 0.24 0.17
CA PHE A 283 -2.17 0.43 1.45
C PHE A 283 -2.81 1.56 2.25
N THR A 284 -2.94 1.33 3.56
CA THR A 284 -3.44 2.32 4.51
C THR A 284 -2.54 2.40 5.73
N ALA A 285 -2.18 3.61 6.15
CA ALA A 285 -1.39 3.87 7.36
C ALA A 285 -1.78 5.20 8.04
N ALA A 286 -3.06 5.35 8.41
CA ALA A 286 -3.53 6.54 9.10
C ALA A 286 -3.15 6.50 10.60
N PRO A 287 -2.46 7.54 11.14
CA PRO A 287 -2.20 7.67 12.56
C PRO A 287 -3.41 8.26 13.31
N PRO A 288 -3.47 8.12 14.64
CA PRO A 288 -4.32 8.96 15.45
C PRO A 288 -4.03 10.45 15.22
N ALA A 289 -5.08 11.27 15.12
CA ALA A 289 -4.97 12.71 14.95
C ALA A 289 -4.52 13.39 16.27
N ILE A 290 -3.21 13.41 16.53
CA ILE A 290 -2.61 13.96 17.75
C ILE A 290 -1.92 15.29 17.43
N HIS A 291 -2.33 16.36 18.11
CA HIS A 291 -1.71 17.68 17.97
C HIS A 291 -0.27 17.71 18.50
N GLY A 292 0.61 18.37 17.76
CA GLY A 292 2.01 18.58 18.15
C GLY A 292 2.86 17.31 18.15
N PHE A 293 2.42 16.25 17.47
CA PHE A 293 3.17 15.02 17.30
C PHE A 293 3.66 14.88 15.86
N GLY A 294 4.91 14.45 15.70
CA GLY A 294 5.52 14.17 14.40
C GLY A 294 5.52 12.70 14.04
N THR A 295 5.48 11.81 15.03
CA THR A 295 5.44 10.35 14.83
C THR A 295 4.49 9.72 15.83
N PHE A 296 3.74 8.71 15.39
CA PHE A 296 2.96 7.87 16.28
C PHE A 296 2.64 6.52 15.62
N PRO A 297 2.44 5.45 16.42
CA PRO A 297 2.13 4.15 15.86
C PRO A 297 0.86 4.13 15.02
N VAL A 298 0.90 3.32 13.96
CA VAL A 298 -0.21 3.07 13.04
C VAL A 298 -0.54 1.59 13.06
N ARG A 299 -1.79 1.24 12.74
CA ARG A 299 -2.11 -0.11 12.28
C ARG A 299 -2.08 -0.09 10.75
N ALA A 300 -0.88 -0.14 10.18
CA ALA A 300 -0.67 -0.24 8.75
C ALA A 300 -1.19 -1.60 8.24
N PHE A 301 -1.96 -1.57 7.16
CA PHE A 301 -2.47 -2.77 6.50
C PHE A 301 -2.57 -2.57 5.00
N ALA A 302 -2.67 -3.67 4.27
CA ALA A 302 -3.01 -3.65 2.85
C ALA A 302 -4.18 -4.57 2.53
N THR A 303 -5.04 -4.13 1.61
CA THR A 303 -6.06 -4.98 1.00
C THR A 303 -5.52 -5.55 -0.30
N VAL A 304 -5.59 -6.87 -0.44
CA VAL A 304 -5.13 -7.60 -1.63
C VAL A 304 -6.34 -8.27 -2.29
N PRO A 305 -6.54 -8.14 -3.62
CA PRO A 305 -7.55 -8.91 -4.33
C PRO A 305 -7.26 -10.41 -4.16
N THR A 306 -8.23 -11.21 -3.72
CA THR A 306 -8.10 -12.66 -3.86
C THR A 306 -8.41 -13.04 -5.30
N SER A 307 -7.42 -13.56 -6.01
CA SER A 307 -7.67 -14.26 -7.27
C SER A 307 -8.45 -15.55 -6.96
N HIS A 308 -9.58 -15.75 -7.64
CA HIS A 308 -10.25 -17.06 -7.73
C HIS A 308 -9.53 -17.96 -8.74
#